data_AF-A0A9E0V186-F1
#
_entry.id   AF-A0A9E0V186-F1
#
_cell.length_a   1.000
_cell.length_b   1.000
_cell.length_c   1.000
_cell.angle_alpha   90.00
_cell.angle_beta   90.00
_cell.angle_gamma   90.00
#
_symmetry.space_group_name_H-M   'P 1'
#
loop_
_entity.id
_entity.type
_entity.pdbx_description
1 polymer ?
#
loop_
_entity_poly.entity_id
_entity_poly.type
_entity_poly.pdbx_seq_one_letter_code
_entity_poly.pdbx_strand_id
1 'polypeptide(L)' 'MIFHLSFAHSPWIPSPQLPDDPKRLCIVEVHHARFDRKCFELLHWDGLKWRFQDNTALTNNAVVLRWALIES' A
#
# COMPACT_ATOMS: atom_id res chain seq x y z
N MET A 1 18.73 -1.52 7.55
CA MET A 1 17.97 -0.30 7.25
C MET A 1 16.60 -0.46 7.89
N ILE A 2 16.42 0.12 9.09
CA ILE A 2 15.14 0.06 9.81
C ILE A 2 14.28 1.16 9.18
N PHE A 3 13.34 0.78 8.32
CA PHE A 3 12.36 1.72 7.79
C PHE A 3 11.50 2.17 8.95
N HIS A 4 11.79 3.37 9.43
CA HIS A 4 11.09 4.01 10.53
C HIS A 4 9.59 4.06 10.19
N LEU A 5 8.76 3.47 11.06
CA LEU A 5 7.29 3.50 11.04
C LEU A 5 6.68 4.93 11.07
N SER A 6 7.52 5.97 11.06
CA SER A 6 7.16 7.38 11.17
C SER A 6 6.79 8.08 9.85
N PHE A 7 6.44 7.33 8.78
CA PHE A 7 5.91 7.90 7.54
C PHE A 7 4.37 7.83 7.42
N ALA A 8 3.70 6.99 8.21
CA ALA A 8 2.24 6.91 8.22
C ALA A 8 1.67 8.08 9.03
N HIS A 9 1.02 9.02 8.35
CA HIS A 9 0.35 10.17 8.99
C HIS A 9 -1.12 9.88 9.34
N SER A 10 -1.73 8.87 8.72
CA SER A 10 -3.03 8.34 9.13
C SER A 10 -2.88 7.09 9.99
N PRO A 11 -3.92 6.71 10.75
CA PRO A 11 -4.02 5.36 11.29
C PRO A 11 -3.85 4.32 10.19
N TRP A 12 -3.32 3.16 10.56
CA TRP A 12 -3.32 1.99 9.69
C TRP A 12 -4.75 1.46 9.52
N ILE A 13 -5.19 1.43 8.27
CA ILE A 13 -6.52 0.98 7.86
C ILE A 13 -6.40 -0.44 7.28
N PRO A 14 -7.16 -1.42 7.80
CA PRO A 14 -7.10 -2.79 7.30
C PRO A 14 -7.81 -2.94 5.95
N SER A 15 -7.29 -3.83 5.10
CA SER A 15 -8.03 -4.31 3.92
C SER A 15 -9.32 -5.03 4.37
N PRO A 16 -10.47 -4.89 3.68
CA PRO A 16 -10.64 -4.34 2.34
C PRO A 16 -11.05 -2.86 2.29
N GLN A 17 -10.91 -2.09 3.38
CA GLN A 17 -11.19 -0.65 3.31
C GLN A 17 -10.18 0.00 2.36
N LEU A 18 -10.63 0.93 1.52
CA LEU A 18 -9.83 1.54 0.45
C LEU A 18 -9.71 3.06 0.66
N PRO A 19 -8.64 3.70 0.15
CA PRO A 19 -8.53 5.15 0.16
C PRO A 19 -9.60 5.81 -0.70
N ASP A 20 -10.17 6.92 -0.22
CA ASP A 20 -11.19 7.68 -0.95
C ASP A 20 -10.63 8.53 -2.10
N ASP A 21 -9.36 8.97 -1.98
CA ASP A 21 -8.69 9.82 -2.97
C ASP A 21 -7.72 9.00 -3.82
N PRO A 22 -8.00 8.80 -5.12
CA PRO A 22 -7.23 7.89 -5.95
C PRO A 22 -5.83 8.38 -6.32
N LYS A 23 -5.52 9.65 -6.03
CA LYS A 23 -4.20 10.25 -6.29
C LYS A 23 -3.30 10.27 -5.07
N ARG A 24 -3.81 9.92 -3.88
CA ARG A 24 -3.00 9.92 -2.66
C ARG A 24 -2.15 8.67 -2.55
N LEU A 25 -0.88 8.90 -2.25
CA LEU A 25 0.03 7.82 -1.94
C LEU A 25 -0.24 7.30 -0.53
N CYS A 26 -0.12 5.98 -0.42
CA CYS A 26 -0.24 5.24 0.80
C CYS A 26 1.02 4.41 0.99
N ILE A 27 1.46 4.26 2.23
CA ILE A 27 2.30 3.14 2.62
C ILE A 27 1.40 1.94 2.84
N VAL A 28 1.70 0.82 2.18
CA VAL A 28 0.85 -0.36 2.14
C VAL A 28 1.65 -1.56 2.59
N GLU A 29 1.14 -2.29 3.58
CA GLU A 29 1.70 -3.59 3.95
C GLU A 29 1.14 -4.65 3.01
N VAL A 30 2.04 -5.36 2.33
CA VAL A 30 1.74 -6.34 1.29
C VAL A 30 2.37 -7.67 1.66
N HIS A 31 1.63 -8.76 1.48
CA HIS A 31 2.15 -10.13 1.52
C HIS A 31 2.28 -10.69 0.11
N HIS A 32 3.51 -10.95 -0.33
CA HIS A 32 3.81 -11.61 -1.59
C HIS A 32 3.81 -13.13 -1.38
N ALA A 33 2.72 -13.80 -1.77
CA ALA A 33 2.55 -15.25 -1.59
C ALA A 33 3.63 -16.07 -2.30
N ARG A 34 4.11 -15.60 -3.47
CA ARG A 34 5.14 -16.29 -4.25
C ARG A 34 6.46 -16.49 -3.48
N PHE A 35 6.80 -15.56 -2.61
CA PHE A 35 8.07 -15.55 -1.87
C PHE A 35 7.86 -15.65 -0.36
N ASP A 36 6.61 -15.89 0.07
CA ASP A 36 6.14 -15.85 1.45
C ASP A 36 6.74 -14.69 2.28
N ARG A 37 6.65 -13.47 1.72
CA ARG A 37 7.30 -12.29 2.31
C ARG A 37 6.32 -11.16 2.50
N LYS A 38 6.38 -10.53 3.67
CA LYS A 38 5.72 -9.25 3.95
C LYS A 38 6.69 -8.09 3.71
N CYS A 39 6.23 -7.05 3.04
CA CYS A 39 6.96 -5.81 2.84
C CYS A 39 6.02 -4.61 2.87
N PHE A 40 6.60 -3.42 2.92
CA PHE A 40 5.88 -2.17 2.78
C PHE A 40 6.19 -1.58 1.41
N GLU A 41 5.14 -1.21 0.68
CA GLU A 41 5.21 -0.64 -0.66
C GLU A 41 4.52 0.72 -0.68
N LEU A 42 4.96 1.62 -1.56
CA LEU A 42 4.30 2.90 -1.81
C LEU A 42 3.34 2.76 -2.99
N LEU A 43 2.04 2.85 -2.72
CA LEU A 43 0.99 2.59 -3.70
C LEU A 43 -0.11 3.65 -3.58
N HIS A 44 -0.86 3.85 -4.66
CA HIS A 44 -2.13 4.56 -4.64
C HIS A 44 -3.24 3.64 -5.17
N TRP A 45 -4.48 3.90 -4.78
CA TRP A 45 -5.64 3.14 -5.24
C TRP A 45 -6.29 3.87 -6.40
N ASP A 46 -6.39 3.30 -7.60
CA ASP A 46 -6.97 4.01 -8.77
C ASP A 46 -8.50 3.91 -8.87
N GLY A 47 -9.18 3.34 -7.87
CA GLY A 47 -10.59 2.98 -7.91
C GLY A 47 -10.85 1.50 -8.27
N LEU A 48 -9.87 0.82 -8.87
CA LEU A 48 -9.98 -0.57 -9.32
C LEU A 48 -8.87 -1.46 -8.75
N LYS A 49 -7.65 -0.94 -8.61
CA LYS A 49 -6.46 -1.68 -8.23
C LYS A 49 -5.43 -0.79 -7.57
N TRP A 50 -4.63 -1.40 -6.71
CA TRP A 50 -3.44 -0.78 -6.16
C TRP A 50 -2.36 -0.64 -7.24
N ARG A 51 -1.78 0.54 -7.34
CA ARG A 51 -0.74 0.88 -8.33
C ARG A 51 0.44 1.56 -7.71
N PHE A 52 1.62 1.27 -8.26
CA PHE A 52 2.85 2.00 -7.96
C PHE A 52 2.83 3.39 -8.59
N GLN A 53 3.75 4.25 -8.18
CA GLN A 53 3.89 5.62 -8.70
C GLN A 53 4.10 5.69 -10.22
N ASP A 54 4.67 4.65 -10.82
CA ASP A 54 4.86 4.51 -12.27
C ASP A 54 3.60 3.98 -13.00
N ASN A 55 2.45 3.90 -12.30
CA ASN A 55 1.18 3.34 -12.74
C ASN A 55 1.16 1.83 -13.03
N THR A 56 2.24 1.10 -12.74
CA THR A 56 2.22 -0.36 -12.81
C THR A 56 1.32 -0.92 -11.70
N ALA A 57 0.59 -1.99 -12.01
CA ALA A 57 -0.35 -2.59 -11.08
C ALA A 57 0.36 -3.53 -10.09
N LEU A 58 -0.08 -3.53 -8.84
CA LEU A 58 0.32 -4.55 -7.89
C LEU A 58 -0.08 -5.93 -8.43
N THR A 59 0.87 -6.86 -8.40
CA THR A 59 0.65 -8.22 -8.94
C THR A 59 -0.46 -8.95 -8.17
N ASN A 60 -1.26 -9.77 -8.88
CA ASN A 60 -2.31 -10.58 -8.27
C ASN A 60 -1.80 -11.61 -7.24
N ASN A 61 -0.50 -11.90 -7.22
CA ASN A 61 0.13 -12.78 -6.22
C ASN A 61 0.48 -12.06 -4.91
N ALA A 62 0.10 -10.79 -4.79
CA ALA A 62 0.33 -9.95 -3.63
C ALA A 62 -1.00 -9.57 -2.99
N VAL A 63 -1.09 -9.73 -1.67
CA VAL A 63 -2.27 -9.41 -0.88
C VAL A 63 -1.99 -8.19 -0.03
N VAL A 64 -2.83 -7.16 -0.18
CA VAL A 64 -2.78 -5.98 0.69
C VAL A 64 -3.40 -6.32 2.04
N LEU A 65 -2.63 -6.12 3.11
CA LEU A 65 -3.06 -6.39 4.49
C LEU A 65 -3.66 -5.14 5.14
N ARG A 66 -2.96 -4.01 5.00
CA ARG A 66 -3.35 -2.70 5.55
C ARG A 66 -2.61 -1.58 4.85
N TRP A 67 -3.10 -0.36 4.99
CA TRP A 67 -2.49 0.83 4.41
C TRP A 67 -2.60 2.04 5.34
N ALA A 68 -1.79 3.06 5.11
CA ALA A 68 -1.91 4.37 5.74
C ALA A 68 -1.51 5.45 4.74
N LEU A 69 -2.13 6.62 4.80
CA LEU A 69 -1.75 7.78 4.00
C LEU A 69 -0.35 8.26 4.41
N ILE A 70 0.44 8.62 3.41
CA ILE A 70 1.63 9.46 3.60
C ILE A 70 1.24 10.91 3.28
N GLU A 71 1.68 11.88 4.08
CA GLU A 71 1.57 13.29 3.68
C GLU A 71 2.55 13.58 2.54
N SER A 72 2.15 14.45 1.61
CA SER A 72 3.02 15.04 0.58
C SER A 72 3.83 16.20 1.14
#